data_AF-A0A3M1DDB9-F1
#
_entry.id   AF-A0A3M1DDB9-F1
#
_cell.length_a   1.000
_cell.length_b   1.000
_cell.length_c   1.000
_cell.angle_alpha   90.00
_cell.angle_beta   90.00
_cell.angle_gamma   90.00
#
_symmetry.space_group_name_H-M   'P 1'
#
loop_
_entity.id
_entity.type
_entity.pdbx_description
1 polymer ?
#
loop_
_entity_poly.entity_id
_entity_poly.type
_entity_poly.pdbx_seq_one_letter_code
_entity_poly.pdbx_strand_id
1 'polypeptide(L)'
;LYEGSLLVSGNLLDVRRDLAEISHLADLVEGESFGPVLALVDGTLILWVLENLPASGRREKVARYLAQLDRIRRKGAALAAFISRPRHSEVGRLLHLARAGGDAQRARETENPLERIPDRVLFAHLPSGSRSALFASPSGINWDFYVPAGHGVLFFYLNVADEGEEPVIARVEVPRWVAEDRDRLAFVHAGVVAQCRIAGGFPYVLARADELAYISGPEREQLEEMVGRALLAEGVIPVSSPKAYYKSLTRRGRRW
;
A
#
# COMPACT_ATOMS: atom_id res chain seq x y z
N LEU A 1 -9.91 22.62 -4.55
CA LEU A 1 -8.87 21.90 -5.31
C LEU A 1 -9.56 20.96 -6.30
N TYR A 2 -9.43 21.22 -7.60
CA TYR A 2 -10.00 20.40 -8.68
C TYR A 2 -8.88 19.87 -9.57
N GLU A 3 -9.08 18.69 -10.15
CA GLU A 3 -8.28 18.19 -11.27
C GLU A 3 -9.19 18.08 -12.49
N GLY A 4 -9.03 18.99 -13.45
CA GLY A 4 -10.06 19.24 -14.46
C GLY A 4 -11.35 19.72 -13.80
N SER A 5 -12.45 18.99 -14.02
CA SER A 5 -13.76 19.27 -13.42
C SER A 5 -14.05 18.47 -12.14
N LEU A 6 -13.14 17.58 -11.72
CA LEU A 6 -13.35 16.69 -10.58
C LEU A 6 -12.78 17.30 -9.30
N LEU A 7 -13.60 17.36 -8.25
CA LEU A 7 -13.13 17.72 -6.92
C LEU A 7 -12.12 16.66 -6.45
N VAL A 8 -10.98 17.08 -5.92
CA VAL A 8 -10.00 16.16 -5.36
C VAL A 8 -10.53 15.62 -4.03
N SER A 9 -11.11 14.42 -4.06
CA SER A 9 -11.67 13.72 -2.91
C SER A 9 -11.70 12.20 -3.14
N GLY A 10 -11.88 11.43 -2.06
CA GLY A 10 -11.94 9.96 -2.10
C GLY A 10 -10.74 9.35 -2.83
N ASN A 11 -11.00 8.39 -3.71
CA ASN A 11 -9.99 7.69 -4.50
C ASN A 11 -8.99 8.62 -5.23
N LEU A 12 -9.43 9.80 -5.67
CA LEU A 12 -8.53 10.74 -6.35
C LEU A 12 -7.54 11.38 -5.38
N LEU A 13 -7.97 11.65 -4.15
CA LEU A 13 -7.08 12.12 -3.09
C LEU A 13 -6.10 11.01 -2.68
N ASP A 14 -6.58 9.77 -2.58
CA ASP A 14 -5.74 8.61 -2.26
C ASP A 14 -4.60 8.45 -3.28
N VAL A 15 -4.90 8.51 -4.58
CA VAL A 15 -3.85 8.43 -5.62
C VAL A 15 -2.85 9.57 -5.53
N ARG A 16 -3.30 10.79 -5.19
CA ARG A 16 -2.38 11.93 -5.03
C ARG A 16 -1.47 11.73 -3.83
N ARG A 17 -2.00 11.16 -2.75
CA ARG A 17 -1.22 10.80 -1.56
C ARG A 17 -0.20 9.71 -1.91
N ASP A 18 -0.63 8.61 -2.52
CA ASP A 18 0.26 7.50 -2.89
C ASP A 18 1.38 7.95 -3.86
N LEU A 19 1.07 8.86 -4.80
CA LEU A 19 2.07 9.46 -5.69
C LEU A 19 3.06 10.37 -4.93
N ALA A 20 2.58 11.15 -3.96
CA ALA A 20 3.44 11.99 -3.13
C ALA A 20 4.35 11.14 -2.23
N GLU A 21 3.82 10.07 -1.63
CA GLU A 21 4.57 9.13 -0.79
C GLU A 21 5.68 8.44 -1.58
N ILE A 22 5.37 7.84 -2.74
CA ILE A 22 6.40 7.15 -3.54
C ILE A 22 7.43 8.13 -4.12
N SER A 23 7.03 9.35 -4.45
CA SER A 23 7.95 10.41 -4.90
C SER A 23 8.91 10.79 -3.79
N HIS A 24 8.40 11.00 -2.57
CA HIS A 24 9.23 11.31 -1.42
C HIS A 24 10.18 10.16 -1.08
N LEU A 25 9.71 8.91 -1.13
CA LEU A 25 10.55 7.73 -0.95
C LEU A 25 11.66 7.66 -2.02
N ALA A 26 11.35 7.99 -3.28
CA ALA A 26 12.36 8.08 -4.34
C ALA A 26 13.40 9.17 -4.07
N ASP A 27 12.99 10.34 -3.56
CA ASP A 27 13.91 11.41 -3.18
C ASP A 27 14.87 10.98 -2.05
N LEU A 28 14.34 10.30 -1.02
CA LEU A 28 15.15 9.75 0.07
C LEU A 28 16.16 8.72 -0.47
N VAL A 29 15.70 7.76 -1.27
CA VAL A 29 16.57 6.75 -1.90
C VAL A 29 17.67 7.38 -2.76
N GLU A 30 17.36 8.46 -3.48
CA GLU A 30 18.37 9.14 -4.30
C GLU A 30 19.42 9.91 -3.49
N GLY A 31 19.03 10.40 -2.30
CA GLY A 31 19.90 11.10 -1.35
C GLY A 31 20.76 10.16 -0.49
N GLU A 32 20.39 8.89 -0.36
CA GLU A 32 21.21 7.88 0.31
C GLU A 32 22.52 7.64 -0.46
N SER A 33 23.64 7.72 0.25
CA SER A 33 24.99 7.73 -0.33
C SER A 33 25.82 6.51 0.03
N PHE A 34 25.36 5.65 0.96
CA PHE A 34 26.13 4.52 1.45
C PHE A 34 25.29 3.25 1.65
N GLY A 35 25.81 2.12 1.15
CA GLY A 35 25.30 0.79 1.44
C GLY A 35 24.04 0.38 0.66
N PRO A 36 23.59 -0.88 0.86
CA PRO A 36 22.34 -1.36 0.29
C PRO A 36 21.13 -0.67 0.94
N VAL A 37 20.20 -0.18 0.13
CA VAL A 37 19.01 0.55 0.60
C VAL A 37 17.77 -0.34 0.49
N LEU A 38 17.04 -0.51 1.58
CA LEU A 38 15.71 -1.12 1.61
C LEU A 38 14.66 -0.02 1.70
N ALA A 39 13.86 0.13 0.66
CA ALA A 39 12.77 1.09 0.59
C ALA A 39 11.45 0.35 0.89
N LEU A 40 10.71 0.81 1.91
CA LEU A 40 9.44 0.21 2.32
C LEU A 40 8.28 1.17 2.10
N VAL A 41 7.19 0.65 1.56
CA VAL A 41 5.90 1.32 1.42
C VAL A 41 4.88 0.66 2.35
N ASP A 42 4.04 1.44 3.02
CA ASP A 42 2.91 0.91 3.79
C ASP A 42 1.71 0.65 2.87
N GLY A 43 1.15 -0.56 2.89
CA GLY A 43 0.08 -0.97 1.99
C GLY A 43 0.59 -1.64 0.71
N THR A 44 -0.07 -1.38 -0.41
CA THR A 44 0.19 -2.07 -1.70
C THR A 44 0.99 -1.19 -2.65
N LEU A 45 1.82 -1.82 -3.49
CA LEU A 45 2.48 -1.13 -4.61
C LEU A 45 1.53 -0.81 -5.77
N ILE A 46 0.32 -1.38 -5.76
CA ILE A 46 -0.65 -1.27 -6.85
C ILE A 46 -1.65 -0.18 -6.53
N LEU A 47 -1.74 0.82 -7.41
CA LEU A 47 -2.77 1.88 -7.37
C LEU A 47 -4.17 1.35 -7.76
N TRP A 48 -4.70 0.38 -7.01
CA TRP A 48 -5.96 -0.34 -7.31
C TRP A 48 -7.17 0.59 -7.44
N VAL A 49 -7.19 1.71 -6.71
CA VAL A 49 -8.27 2.72 -6.73
C VAL A 49 -8.49 3.31 -8.13
N LEU A 50 -7.50 3.20 -9.01
CA LEU A 50 -7.57 3.66 -10.40
C LEU A 50 -8.42 2.74 -11.29
N GLU A 51 -8.72 1.49 -10.90
CA GLU A 51 -9.58 0.57 -11.67
C GLU A 51 -10.98 1.18 -11.90
N ASN A 52 -11.39 2.09 -11.02
CA ASN A 52 -12.70 2.75 -11.07
C ASN A 52 -12.67 4.15 -11.74
N LEU A 53 -11.51 4.66 -12.18
CA LEU A 53 -11.41 5.98 -12.81
C LEU A 53 -11.53 5.92 -14.34
N PRO A 54 -12.03 6.97 -15.02
CA PRO A 54 -12.03 7.06 -16.48
C PRO A 54 -10.63 6.85 -17.11
N ALA A 55 -10.59 6.22 -18.29
CA ALA A 55 -9.35 5.70 -18.89
C ALA A 55 -8.27 6.76 -19.21
N SER A 56 -8.65 8.00 -19.52
CA SER A 56 -7.69 9.05 -19.92
C SER A 56 -6.80 9.51 -18.77
N GLY A 57 -7.36 9.81 -17.59
CA GLY A 57 -6.61 10.24 -16.41
C GLY A 57 -5.86 9.10 -15.71
N ARG A 58 -6.30 7.85 -15.91
CA ARG A 58 -5.68 6.66 -15.34
C ARG A 58 -4.24 6.46 -15.82
N ARG A 59 -4.02 6.49 -17.13
CA ARG A 59 -2.70 6.21 -17.74
C ARG A 59 -1.62 7.18 -17.26
N GLU A 60 -1.93 8.47 -17.26
CA GLU A 60 -0.98 9.50 -16.84
C GLU A 60 -0.57 9.32 -15.36
N LYS A 61 -1.55 9.05 -14.48
CA LYS A 61 -1.29 8.84 -13.05
C LYS A 61 -0.42 7.61 -12.80
N VAL A 62 -0.73 6.49 -13.46
CA VAL A 62 0.11 5.28 -13.37
C VAL A 62 1.50 5.56 -13.91
N ALA A 63 1.63 6.21 -15.07
CA ALA A 63 2.95 6.53 -15.65
C ALA A 63 3.81 7.38 -14.70
N ARG A 64 3.23 8.40 -14.05
CA ARG A 64 3.94 9.22 -13.04
C ARG A 64 4.38 8.41 -11.83
N TYR A 65 3.55 7.49 -11.36
CA TYR A 65 3.87 6.59 -10.24
C TYR A 65 5.00 5.62 -10.62
N LEU A 66 4.91 4.97 -11.78
CA LEU A 66 5.93 4.04 -12.28
C LEU A 66 7.28 4.75 -12.52
N ALA A 67 7.28 6.01 -12.96
CA ALA A 67 8.50 6.80 -13.07
C ALA A 67 9.24 6.96 -11.72
N GLN A 68 8.53 6.95 -10.58
CA GLN A 68 9.17 6.95 -9.27
C GLN A 68 9.77 5.57 -8.93
N LEU A 69 9.11 4.48 -9.34
CA LEU A 69 9.68 3.13 -9.20
C LEU A 69 10.96 2.98 -10.02
N ASP A 70 11.02 3.60 -11.21
CA ASP A 70 12.23 3.67 -12.03
C ASP A 70 13.37 4.44 -11.35
N ARG A 71 13.07 5.55 -10.67
CA ARG A 71 14.08 6.28 -9.87
C ARG A 71 14.69 5.40 -8.80
N ILE A 72 13.84 4.73 -8.01
CA ILE A 72 14.26 3.80 -6.95
C ILE A 72 15.08 2.64 -7.54
N ARG A 73 14.61 2.05 -8.65
CA ARG A 73 15.32 0.96 -9.35
C ARG A 73 16.69 1.40 -9.84
N ARG A 74 16.81 2.59 -10.44
CA ARG A 74 18.09 3.13 -10.98
C ARG A 74 19.14 3.31 -9.89
N LYS A 75 18.73 3.65 -8.67
CA LYS A 75 19.62 3.72 -7.51
C LYS A 75 19.97 2.35 -6.92
N GLY A 76 19.34 1.28 -7.40
CA GLY A 76 19.62 -0.08 -6.98
C GLY A 76 19.01 -0.45 -5.62
N ALA A 77 18.09 0.36 -5.09
CA ALA A 77 17.40 0.06 -3.85
C ALA A 77 16.48 -1.16 -4.00
N ALA A 78 16.36 -1.95 -2.94
CA ALA A 78 15.40 -3.03 -2.84
C ALA A 78 14.05 -2.44 -2.39
N LEU A 79 13.07 -2.37 -3.29
CA LEU A 79 11.74 -1.85 -3.00
C LEU A 79 10.81 -2.98 -2.57
N ALA A 80 10.07 -2.76 -1.48
CA ALA A 80 8.96 -3.62 -1.09
C ALA A 80 7.80 -2.79 -0.49
N ALA A 81 6.60 -3.34 -0.55
CA ALA A 81 5.48 -2.86 0.25
C ALA A 81 5.04 -3.90 1.27
N PHE A 82 4.58 -3.44 2.42
CA PHE A 82 4.20 -4.27 3.55
C PHE A 82 2.70 -4.13 3.84
N ILE A 83 1.99 -5.26 3.88
CA ILE A 83 0.58 -5.32 4.25
C ILE A 83 0.44 -6.16 5.52
N SER A 84 0.04 -5.49 6.61
CA SER A 84 -0.32 -6.16 7.86
C SER A 84 -1.71 -6.79 7.78
N ARG A 85 -1.90 -7.94 8.43
CA ARG A 85 -3.18 -8.68 8.51
C ARG A 85 -3.92 -8.74 7.14
N PRO A 86 -3.26 -9.21 6.07
CA PRO A 86 -3.82 -9.16 4.71
C PRO A 86 -5.13 -9.95 4.63
N ARG A 87 -6.11 -9.39 3.94
CA ARG A 87 -7.44 -10.02 3.72
C ARG A 87 -7.60 -10.66 2.34
N HIS A 88 -6.51 -10.68 1.58
CA HIS A 88 -6.39 -11.27 0.27
C HIS A 88 -6.70 -12.77 0.27
N SER A 89 -7.25 -13.26 -0.83
CA SER A 89 -7.60 -14.68 -1.08
C SER A 89 -7.20 -15.13 -2.49
N GLU A 90 -6.14 -14.53 -3.06
CA GLU A 90 -5.68 -14.90 -4.40
C GLU A 90 -5.11 -16.31 -4.43
N VAL A 91 -4.37 -16.73 -3.39
CA VAL A 91 -3.76 -18.06 -3.35
C VAL A 91 -4.83 -19.14 -3.13
N GLY A 92 -5.80 -18.91 -2.24
CA GLY A 92 -6.95 -19.80 -2.09
C GLY A 92 -7.73 -19.98 -3.40
N ARG A 93 -7.94 -18.91 -4.17
CA ARG A 93 -8.55 -18.98 -5.51
C ARG A 93 -7.67 -19.72 -6.52
N LEU A 94 -6.35 -19.53 -6.49
CA LEU A 94 -5.40 -20.24 -7.34
C LEU A 94 -5.39 -21.75 -7.04
N LEU A 95 -5.43 -22.14 -5.76
CA LEU A 95 -5.54 -23.54 -5.33
C LEU A 95 -6.84 -24.18 -5.83
N HIS A 96 -7.96 -23.45 -5.76
CA HIS A 96 -9.24 -23.91 -6.30
C HIS A 96 -9.18 -24.11 -7.82
N LEU A 97 -8.60 -23.16 -8.55
CA LEU A 97 -8.38 -23.29 -9.99
C LEU A 97 -7.51 -24.51 -10.32
N ALA A 98 -6.43 -24.74 -9.56
CA ALA A 98 -5.57 -25.91 -9.73
C ALA A 98 -6.34 -27.22 -9.47
N ARG A 99 -7.22 -27.27 -8.46
CA ARG A 99 -8.08 -28.42 -8.18
C ARG A 99 -9.09 -28.68 -9.31
N ALA A 100 -9.54 -27.65 -10.01
CA ALA A 100 -10.36 -27.77 -11.20
C ALA A 100 -9.57 -28.20 -12.46
N GLY A 101 -8.27 -28.50 -12.32
CA GLY A 101 -7.40 -28.88 -13.44
C GLY A 101 -6.90 -27.69 -14.27
N GLY A 102 -6.96 -26.48 -13.73
CA GLY A 102 -6.64 -25.24 -14.46
C GLY A 102 -7.76 -24.72 -15.36
N ASP A 103 -8.92 -25.37 -15.36
CA ASP A 103 -10.09 -24.95 -16.12
C ASP A 103 -10.86 -23.86 -15.34
N ALA A 104 -10.82 -22.63 -15.87
CA ALA A 104 -11.47 -21.47 -15.26
C ALA A 104 -13.01 -21.55 -15.30
N GLN A 105 -13.59 -22.20 -16.30
CA GLN A 105 -15.03 -22.38 -16.38
C GLN A 105 -15.48 -23.36 -15.30
N ARG A 106 -14.84 -24.52 -15.24
CA ARG A 106 -15.11 -25.53 -14.21
C ARG A 106 -14.93 -24.96 -12.80
N ALA A 107 -13.87 -24.20 -12.56
CA ALA A 107 -13.62 -23.58 -11.27
C ALA A 107 -14.74 -22.61 -10.84
N ARG A 108 -15.38 -21.91 -11.78
CA ARG A 108 -16.52 -21.01 -11.51
C ARG A 108 -17.82 -21.76 -11.22
N GLU A 109 -17.99 -22.93 -11.83
CA GLU A 109 -19.19 -23.76 -11.66
C GLU A 109 -19.14 -24.59 -10.36
N THR A 110 -17.94 -24.85 -9.82
CA THR A 110 -17.76 -25.57 -8.56
C THR A 110 -17.61 -24.64 -7.36
N GLU A 111 -18.25 -24.98 -6.24
CA GLU A 111 -18.10 -24.27 -4.97
C GLU A 111 -16.63 -24.23 -4.52
N ASN A 112 -16.13 -23.03 -4.18
CA ASN A 112 -14.79 -22.86 -3.65
C ASN A 112 -14.82 -22.88 -2.11
N PRO A 113 -14.38 -23.97 -1.45
CA PRO A 113 -14.39 -24.06 0.02
C PRO A 113 -13.46 -23.05 0.69
N LEU A 114 -12.52 -22.45 -0.05
CA LEU A 114 -11.56 -21.46 0.45
C LEU A 114 -12.02 -20.02 0.24
N GLU A 115 -13.18 -19.78 -0.39
CA GLU A 115 -13.61 -18.43 -0.80
C GLU A 115 -13.63 -17.42 0.35
N ARG A 116 -13.98 -17.86 1.55
CA ARG A 116 -14.10 -17.03 2.76
C ARG A 116 -12.88 -17.10 3.67
N ILE A 117 -11.83 -17.80 3.27
CA ILE A 117 -10.62 -18.00 4.05
C ILE A 117 -9.53 -17.06 3.49
N PRO A 118 -9.12 -16.03 4.24
CA PRO A 118 -7.99 -15.20 3.84
C PRO A 118 -6.71 -16.03 3.74
N ASP A 119 -5.86 -15.74 2.77
CA ASP A 119 -4.61 -16.45 2.53
C ASP A 119 -3.68 -16.44 3.75
N ARG A 120 -3.75 -15.39 4.60
CA ARG A 120 -2.99 -15.36 5.86
C ARG A 120 -3.28 -16.54 6.78
N VAL A 121 -4.48 -17.12 6.70
CA VAL A 121 -4.85 -18.32 7.46
C VAL A 121 -4.21 -19.56 6.84
N LEU A 122 -4.18 -19.64 5.50
CA LEU A 122 -3.51 -20.73 4.77
C LEU A 122 -2.02 -20.78 5.09
N PHE A 123 -1.38 -19.62 5.25
CA PHE A 123 0.04 -19.49 5.53
C PHE A 123 0.40 -19.40 7.03
N ALA A 124 -0.55 -19.62 7.95
CA ALA A 124 -0.27 -19.62 9.39
C ALA A 124 0.72 -20.71 9.82
N HIS A 125 0.95 -21.73 8.99
CA HIS A 125 1.92 -22.81 9.24
C HIS A 125 3.38 -22.42 8.95
N LEU A 126 3.64 -21.22 8.39
CA LEU A 126 5.00 -20.79 8.08
C LEU A 126 5.83 -20.66 9.37
N PRO A 127 7.05 -21.25 9.45
CA PRO A 127 7.95 -21.04 10.57
C PRO A 127 8.30 -19.56 10.77
N SER A 128 8.73 -19.18 11.98
CA SER A 128 9.20 -17.82 12.28
C SER A 128 10.24 -17.36 11.26
N GLY A 129 10.07 -16.14 10.75
CA GLY A 129 10.97 -15.55 9.75
C GLY A 129 10.94 -16.21 8.38
N SER A 130 10.07 -17.20 8.11
CA SER A 130 10.00 -17.88 6.82
C SER A 130 8.94 -17.29 5.91
N ARG A 131 9.20 -17.28 4.60
CA ARG A 131 8.26 -16.83 3.57
C ARG A 131 7.76 -17.96 2.70
N SER A 132 6.58 -17.77 2.12
CA SER A 132 6.06 -18.62 1.05
C SER A 132 6.76 -18.37 -0.29
N ALA A 133 6.34 -19.10 -1.32
CA ALA A 133 6.72 -18.85 -2.70
C ALA A 133 6.26 -17.46 -3.17
N LEU A 134 6.82 -17.01 -4.29
CA LEU A 134 6.38 -15.79 -4.97
C LEU A 134 5.13 -16.08 -5.81
N PHE A 135 4.17 -15.16 -5.76
CA PHE A 135 2.95 -15.16 -6.56
C PHE A 135 2.87 -13.86 -7.37
N ALA A 136 2.26 -13.90 -8.55
CA ALA A 136 1.98 -12.69 -9.33
C ALA A 136 0.64 -12.08 -8.88
N SER A 137 0.59 -10.75 -8.71
CA SER A 137 -0.68 -10.08 -8.43
C SER A 137 -1.65 -10.19 -9.62
N PRO A 138 -2.90 -10.63 -9.41
CA PRO A 138 -3.88 -10.77 -10.48
C PRO A 138 -4.65 -9.47 -10.80
N SER A 139 -4.35 -8.35 -10.12
CA SER A 139 -5.02 -7.06 -10.39
C SER A 139 -4.89 -6.68 -11.87
N GLY A 140 -5.97 -6.18 -12.46
CA GLY A 140 -5.98 -5.74 -13.86
C GLY A 140 -4.96 -4.65 -14.12
N ILE A 141 -4.82 -3.69 -13.20
CA ILE A 141 -3.81 -2.63 -13.29
C ILE A 141 -2.38 -3.17 -13.36
N ASN A 142 -2.10 -4.26 -12.63
CA ASN A 142 -0.79 -4.88 -12.68
C ASN A 142 -0.45 -5.35 -14.10
N TRP A 143 -1.39 -6.04 -14.76
CA TRP A 143 -1.21 -6.57 -16.11
C TRP A 143 -1.31 -5.52 -17.21
N ASP A 144 -2.17 -4.52 -17.04
CA ASP A 144 -2.40 -3.48 -18.05
C ASP A 144 -1.28 -2.43 -18.08
N PHE A 145 -0.61 -2.17 -16.95
CA PHE A 145 0.34 -1.06 -16.84
C PHE A 145 1.69 -1.44 -16.23
N TYR A 146 1.71 -2.18 -15.11
CA TYR A 146 2.96 -2.43 -14.38
C TYR A 146 3.83 -3.46 -15.11
N VAL A 147 3.24 -4.57 -15.57
CA VAL A 147 3.95 -5.62 -16.31
C VAL A 147 4.55 -5.08 -17.62
N PRO A 148 3.80 -4.38 -18.51
CA PRO A 148 4.36 -3.80 -19.73
C PRO A 148 5.49 -2.81 -19.49
N ALA A 149 5.47 -2.09 -18.36
CA ALA A 149 6.52 -1.15 -17.96
C ALA A 149 7.70 -1.82 -17.24
N GLY A 150 7.69 -3.15 -17.06
CA GLY A 150 8.78 -3.87 -16.36
C GLY A 150 8.71 -3.77 -14.83
N HIS A 151 7.60 -3.31 -14.27
CA HIS A 151 7.34 -3.16 -12.83
C HIS A 151 6.32 -4.15 -12.28
N GLY A 152 6.02 -5.23 -13.02
CA GLY A 152 5.02 -6.23 -12.60
C GLY A 152 5.19 -6.63 -11.14
N VAL A 153 4.12 -6.53 -10.36
CA VAL A 153 4.14 -6.74 -8.91
C VAL A 153 3.94 -8.22 -8.59
N LEU A 154 4.88 -8.76 -7.83
CA LEU A 154 4.79 -10.06 -7.18
C LEU A 154 4.62 -9.88 -5.68
N PHE A 155 4.22 -10.95 -5.00
CA PHE A 155 4.09 -10.95 -3.55
C PHE A 155 4.42 -12.31 -2.95
N PHE A 156 4.73 -12.30 -1.66
CA PHE A 156 4.84 -13.50 -0.83
C PHE A 156 4.21 -13.24 0.54
N TYR A 157 3.86 -14.31 1.24
CA TYR A 157 3.46 -14.24 2.65
C TYR A 157 4.66 -14.53 3.53
N LEU A 158 4.77 -13.83 4.65
CA LEU A 158 5.89 -13.91 5.57
C LEU A 158 5.36 -14.01 6.99
N ASN A 159 5.86 -14.98 7.76
CA ASN A 159 5.67 -14.99 9.21
C ASN A 159 6.74 -14.08 9.85
N VAL A 160 6.29 -12.98 10.45
CA VAL A 160 7.18 -11.99 11.10
C VAL A 160 7.24 -12.12 12.62
N ALA A 161 6.52 -13.08 13.20
CA ALA A 161 6.56 -13.35 14.63
C ALA A 161 7.93 -13.92 15.05
N ASP A 162 8.29 -13.73 16.32
CA ASP A 162 9.47 -14.37 16.90
C ASP A 162 9.27 -15.86 17.16
N GLU A 163 10.37 -16.58 17.37
CA GLU A 163 10.31 -18.01 17.68
C GLU A 163 9.53 -18.24 18.98
N GLY A 164 8.56 -19.16 18.92
CA GLY A 164 7.69 -19.49 20.05
C GLY A 164 6.46 -18.60 20.21
N GLU A 165 6.32 -17.55 19.41
CA GLU A 165 5.10 -16.72 19.37
C GLU A 165 4.09 -17.23 18.33
N GLU A 166 2.83 -16.80 18.49
CA GLU A 166 1.78 -17.07 17.53
C GLU A 166 2.12 -16.44 16.16
N PRO A 167 1.94 -17.16 15.03
CA PRO A 167 2.29 -16.65 13.71
C PRO A 167 1.61 -15.33 13.36
N VAL A 168 2.42 -14.33 13.01
CA VAL A 168 1.96 -13.04 12.49
C VAL A 168 2.24 -13.01 11.00
N ILE A 169 1.21 -13.33 10.20
CA ILE A 169 1.35 -13.42 8.75
C ILE A 169 1.10 -12.06 8.10
N ALA A 170 2.15 -11.53 7.46
CA ALA A 170 2.12 -10.35 6.62
C ALA A 170 2.18 -10.75 5.13
N ARG A 171 1.77 -9.83 4.26
CA ARG A 171 2.03 -9.92 2.82
C ARG A 171 3.08 -8.88 2.47
N VAL A 172 4.09 -9.30 1.71
CA VAL A 172 5.12 -8.40 1.17
C VAL A 172 4.99 -8.39 -0.34
N GLU A 173 4.84 -7.22 -0.92
CA GLU A 173 4.82 -7.03 -2.37
C GLU A 173 6.17 -6.48 -2.84
N VAL A 174 6.65 -6.98 -3.98
CA VAL A 174 7.91 -6.56 -4.59
C VAL A 174 7.73 -6.44 -6.10
N PRO A 175 8.37 -5.46 -6.76
CA PRO A 175 8.43 -5.43 -8.22
C PRO A 175 9.22 -6.63 -8.77
N ARG A 176 8.94 -7.03 -10.01
CA ARG A 176 9.64 -8.10 -10.74
C ARG A 176 11.16 -7.98 -10.69
N TRP A 177 11.69 -6.78 -10.89
CA TRP A 177 13.12 -6.53 -10.89
C TRP A 177 13.78 -6.68 -9.50
N VAL A 178 13.01 -6.70 -8.39
CA VAL A 178 13.49 -7.13 -7.06
C VAL A 178 13.38 -8.63 -6.94
N ALA A 179 12.28 -9.23 -7.40
CA ALA A 179 12.02 -10.66 -7.28
C ALA A 179 12.99 -11.54 -8.10
N GLU A 180 13.44 -11.05 -9.26
CA GLU A 180 14.38 -11.75 -10.14
C GLU A 180 15.84 -11.66 -9.66
N ASP A 181 16.16 -10.70 -8.78
CA ASP A 181 17.46 -10.55 -8.14
C ASP A 181 17.44 -11.25 -6.76
N ARG A 182 18.15 -12.38 -6.65
CA ARG A 182 18.15 -13.20 -5.44
C ARG A 182 18.67 -12.47 -4.20
N ASP A 183 19.66 -11.60 -4.37
CA ASP A 183 20.28 -10.89 -3.25
C ASP A 183 19.37 -9.75 -2.77
N ARG A 184 18.74 -9.02 -3.70
CA ARG A 184 17.74 -8.00 -3.34
C ARG A 184 16.53 -8.62 -2.66
N LEU A 185 16.01 -9.74 -3.18
CA LEU A 185 14.88 -10.42 -2.56
C LEU A 185 15.22 -10.94 -1.15
N ALA A 186 16.42 -11.50 -0.97
CA ALA A 186 16.91 -11.91 0.34
C ALA A 186 17.05 -10.71 1.29
N PHE A 187 17.52 -9.57 0.80
CA PHE A 187 17.65 -8.34 1.56
C PHE A 187 16.28 -7.77 1.99
N VAL A 188 15.28 -7.75 1.09
CA VAL A 188 13.89 -7.42 1.46
C VAL A 188 13.39 -8.34 2.57
N HIS A 189 13.54 -9.65 2.38
CA HIS A 189 13.06 -10.65 3.34
C HIS A 189 13.71 -10.45 4.71
N ALA A 190 15.04 -10.43 4.78
CA ALA A 190 15.76 -10.24 6.04
C ALA A 190 15.47 -8.89 6.69
N GLY A 191 15.43 -7.81 5.90
CA GLY A 191 15.18 -6.46 6.41
C GLY A 191 13.75 -6.28 6.95
N VAL A 192 12.73 -6.84 6.29
CA VAL A 192 11.36 -6.82 6.80
C VAL A 192 11.25 -7.59 8.11
N VAL A 193 11.85 -8.79 8.21
CA VAL A 193 11.88 -9.56 9.46
C VAL A 193 12.56 -8.75 10.58
N ALA A 194 13.73 -8.18 10.30
CA ALA A 194 14.46 -7.38 11.29
C ALA A 194 13.66 -6.16 11.76
N GLN A 195 13.01 -5.44 10.83
CA GLN A 195 12.19 -4.27 11.17
C GLN A 195 10.94 -4.63 11.96
N CYS A 196 10.28 -5.76 11.66
CA CYS A 196 9.10 -6.20 12.39
C CYS A 196 9.42 -6.64 13.82
N ARG A 197 10.60 -7.23 14.06
CA ARG A 197 11.04 -7.66 15.39
C ARG A 197 11.29 -6.50 16.36
N ILE A 198 11.56 -5.30 15.85
CA ILE A 198 11.75 -4.10 16.69
C ILE A 198 10.43 -3.70 17.39
N ALA A 199 9.30 -3.82 16.69
CA ALA A 199 8.01 -3.28 17.15
C ALA A 199 6.89 -4.33 17.26
N GLY A 200 7.22 -5.63 17.22
CA GLY A 200 6.26 -6.72 17.46
C GLY A 200 5.28 -6.97 16.30
N GLY A 201 5.81 -7.16 15.08
CA GLY A 201 5.04 -7.66 13.93
C GLY A 201 4.65 -6.61 12.88
N PHE A 202 5.14 -5.37 13.01
CA PHE A 202 5.02 -4.32 11.99
C PHE A 202 6.38 -3.61 11.82
N PRO A 203 6.81 -3.25 10.59
CA PRO A 203 8.11 -2.63 10.39
C PRO A 203 8.22 -1.31 11.15
N TYR A 204 9.20 -1.21 12.06
CA TYR A 204 9.39 -0.01 12.88
C TYR A 204 9.53 1.27 12.05
N VAL A 205 10.29 1.24 10.94
CA VAL A 205 10.43 2.40 10.04
C VAL A 205 9.10 2.90 9.47
N LEU A 206 8.16 1.99 9.17
CA LEU A 206 6.84 2.39 8.68
C LEU A 206 5.98 2.97 9.81
N ALA A 207 6.09 2.44 11.04
CA ALA A 207 5.40 3.02 12.19
C ALA A 207 5.88 4.45 12.46
N ARG A 208 7.19 4.69 12.36
CA ARG A 208 7.76 6.04 12.48
C ARG A 208 7.31 6.97 11.36
N ALA A 209 7.19 6.48 10.13
CA ALA A 209 6.68 7.26 9.01
C ALA A 209 5.21 7.67 9.22
N ASP A 210 4.35 6.73 9.67
CA ASP A 210 2.94 7.00 9.99
C ASP A 210 2.81 8.03 11.13
N GLU A 211 3.60 7.88 12.20
CA GLU A 211 3.62 8.83 13.31
C GLU A 211 4.02 10.25 12.86
N LEU A 212 4.97 10.39 11.94
CA LEU A 212 5.40 11.69 11.41
C LEU A 212 4.39 12.29 10.42
N ALA A 213 3.62 11.46 9.72
CA ALA A 213 2.60 11.89 8.77
C ALA A 213 1.23 12.15 9.43
N TYR A 214 1.06 11.77 10.70
CA TYR A 214 -0.19 11.91 11.43
C TYR A 214 -0.57 13.39 11.61
N ILE A 215 -1.69 13.79 11.00
CA ILE A 215 -2.28 15.11 11.19
C ILE A 215 -3.23 15.07 12.39
N SER A 216 -2.81 15.70 13.48
CA SER A 216 -3.57 15.76 14.72
C SER A 216 -4.84 16.63 14.60
N GLY A 217 -5.76 16.45 15.55
CA GLY A 217 -6.97 17.28 15.65
C GLY A 217 -6.67 18.79 15.70
N PRO A 218 -5.76 19.25 16.59
CA PRO A 218 -5.37 20.65 16.66
C PRO A 218 -4.76 21.20 15.36
N GLU A 219 -3.89 20.44 14.68
CA GLU A 219 -3.31 20.87 13.39
C GLU A 219 -4.37 21.02 12.31
N ARG A 220 -5.35 20.10 12.29
CA ARG A 220 -6.49 20.19 11.39
C ARG A 220 -7.33 21.44 11.65
N GLU A 221 -7.59 21.76 12.93
CA GLU A 221 -8.31 22.97 13.32
C GLU A 221 -7.54 24.24 12.89
N GLN A 222 -6.22 24.28 13.09
CA GLN A 222 -5.37 25.39 12.62
C GLN A 222 -5.42 25.55 11.10
N LEU A 223 -5.36 24.46 10.34
CA LEU A 223 -5.49 24.50 8.89
C LEU A 223 -6.86 25.05 8.46
N GLU A 224 -7.94 24.59 9.09
CA GLU A 224 -9.30 25.07 8.83
C GLU A 224 -9.43 26.58 9.13
N GLU A 225 -8.82 27.07 10.21
CA GLU A 225 -8.75 28.50 10.52
C GLU A 225 -7.97 29.30 9.47
N MET A 226 -6.81 28.81 9.03
CA MET A 226 -5.99 29.46 8.00
C MET A 226 -6.75 29.58 6.68
N VAL A 227 -7.43 28.50 6.26
CA VAL A 227 -8.28 28.50 5.07
C VAL A 227 -9.44 29.48 5.23
N GLY A 228 -10.09 29.51 6.40
CA GLY A 228 -11.16 30.46 6.70
C GLY A 228 -10.69 31.92 6.61
N ARG A 229 -9.52 32.25 7.16
CA ARG A 229 -8.93 33.59 7.07
C ARG A 229 -8.59 33.98 5.63
N ALA A 230 -8.03 33.07 4.84
CA ALA A 230 -7.72 33.31 3.44
C ALA A 230 -8.98 33.57 2.60
N LEU A 231 -10.06 32.80 2.84
CA LEU A 231 -11.35 33.02 2.17
C LEU A 231 -11.95 34.38 2.52
N LEU A 232 -11.92 34.75 3.81
CA LEU A 232 -12.43 36.04 4.27
C LEU A 232 -11.65 37.21 3.66
N ALA A 233 -10.33 37.09 3.50
CA ALA A 233 -9.50 38.09 2.85
C ALA A 233 -9.91 38.33 1.39
N GLU A 234 -10.38 37.28 0.70
CA GLU A 234 -10.91 37.33 -0.67
C GLU A 234 -12.43 37.64 -0.72
N GLY A 235 -13.03 38.03 0.41
CA GLY A 235 -14.46 38.37 0.50
C GLY A 235 -15.41 37.17 0.46
N VAL A 236 -14.91 35.95 0.59
CA VAL A 236 -15.71 34.72 0.64
C VAL A 236 -16.00 34.38 2.10
N ILE A 237 -17.28 34.34 2.47
CA ILE A 237 -17.70 33.94 3.81
C ILE A 237 -17.81 32.41 3.87
N PRO A 238 -16.97 31.70 4.63
CA PRO A 238 -17.06 30.26 4.75
C PRO A 238 -18.31 29.88 5.56
N VAL A 239 -19.30 29.25 4.91
CA VAL A 239 -20.50 28.73 5.58
C VAL A 239 -20.28 27.25 5.88
N SER A 240 -20.16 26.90 7.15
CA SER A 240 -20.15 25.49 7.58
C SER A 240 -21.50 24.83 7.29
N SER A 241 -21.48 23.61 6.77
CA SER A 241 -22.73 22.85 6.59
C SER A 241 -23.42 22.61 7.94
N PRO A 242 -24.76 22.52 8.01
CA PRO A 242 -25.48 22.22 9.25
C PRO A 242 -24.95 20.97 9.95
N LYS A 243 -24.54 19.95 9.18
CA LYS A 243 -23.95 18.70 9.71
C LYS A 243 -22.56 18.91 10.33
N ALA A 244 -21.74 19.79 9.75
CA ALA A 244 -20.44 20.16 10.33
C ALA A 244 -20.63 20.96 11.62
N TYR A 245 -21.59 21.89 11.64
CA TYR A 245 -21.96 22.68 12.82
C TYR A 245 -22.44 21.80 13.99
N TYR A 246 -23.31 20.82 13.73
CA TYR A 246 -23.72 19.84 14.75
C TYR A 246 -22.56 18.98 15.26
N LYS A 247 -21.61 18.60 14.40
CA LYS A 247 -20.40 17.85 14.83
C LYS A 247 -19.48 18.69 15.70
N SER A 248 -19.29 19.98 15.40
CA SER A 248 -18.49 20.87 16.26
C SER A 248 -19.12 21.09 17.64
N LEU A 249 -20.45 21.08 17.73
CA LEU A 249 -21.17 21.19 19.00
C LEU A 249 -21.07 19.92 19.85
N THR A 250 -21.06 18.74 19.21
CA THR A 250 -21.09 17.44 19.92
C THR A 250 -19.70 16.89 20.25
N ARG A 251 -18.64 17.29 19.53
CA ARG A 251 -17.29 16.72 19.70
C ARG A 251 -16.35 17.55 20.59
N ARG A 252 -16.69 18.80 20.93
CA ARG A 252 -15.91 19.63 21.88
C ARG A 252 -15.87 19.07 23.32
N GLY A 253 -16.69 18.07 23.65
CA GLY A 253 -16.86 17.55 25.01
C GLY A 253 -16.21 16.20 25.34
N ARG A 254 -15.42 15.58 24.45
CA ARG A 254 -14.72 14.33 24.77
C ARG A 254 -13.20 14.53 24.79
N ARG A 255 -12.73 15.17 25.87
CA ARG A 255 -11.39 14.97 26.42
C ARG A 255 -11.51 13.91 27.51
N TRP A 256 -11.12 12.68 27.20
CA TRP A 256 -10.70 11.68 28.18
C TRP A 256 -9.34 11.19 27.71
#